data_AF-A0A0M4LXM8-F1
#
_entry.id   AF-A0A0M4LXM8-F1
#
_cell.length_a   1.000
_cell.length_b   1.000
_cell.length_c   1.000
_cell.angle_alpha   90.00
_cell.angle_beta   90.00
_cell.angle_gamma   90.00
#
_symmetry.space_group_name_H-M   'P 1'
#
loop_
_entity.id
_entity.type
_entity.pdbx_description
1 polymer ?
#
loop_
_entity_poly.entity_id
_entity_poly.type
_entity_poly.pdbx_seq_one_letter_code
_entity_poly.pdbx_strand_id
1 'polypeptide(L)'
;MTTALWPSMVGLWILLQFRALGERFKKSEQWTTALPFAAALASLSREFDQTGLSTTTVGQDMWVKIGRDWTGGAWFHKDAAPHLKSVTGVQFRVDEIDGGTSITACSGDRTVTGMYDVLKLSDEMSATVVELAKRVTTQHPDGLQS
;
A
#
# COMPACT_ATOMS: atom_id res chain seq x y z
N MET A 1 9.85 -1.33 47.12
CA MET A 1 9.27 -2.04 45.95
C MET A 1 8.89 -0.98 44.95
N THR A 2 9.66 -0.84 43.87
CA THR A 2 9.47 0.21 42.87
C THR A 2 8.89 -0.46 41.63
N THR A 3 7.57 -0.40 41.48
CA THR A 3 6.87 -0.91 40.30
C THR A 3 7.13 0.03 39.13
N ALA A 4 7.86 -0.47 38.12
CA ALA A 4 8.15 0.26 36.89
C ALA A 4 6.87 0.51 36.09
N LEU A 5 6.50 1.80 35.96
CA LEU A 5 5.47 2.31 35.08
C LEU A 5 6.01 2.34 33.63
N TRP A 6 6.09 1.18 32.98
CA TRP A 6 6.58 1.10 31.58
C TRP A 6 5.71 0.41 30.51
N PRO A 7 4.54 -0.22 30.77
CA PRO A 7 3.73 -0.71 29.65
C PRO A 7 2.98 0.41 28.91
N SER A 8 2.65 1.51 29.60
CA SER A 8 1.67 2.49 29.10
C SER A 8 2.21 3.47 28.06
N MET A 9 3.53 3.63 27.96
CA MET A 9 4.12 4.54 26.96
C MET A 9 4.16 3.93 25.56
N VAL A 10 4.24 2.60 25.40
CA VAL A 10 4.29 1.98 24.07
C VAL A 10 2.92 2.02 23.37
N GLY A 11 1.83 1.87 24.12
CA GLY A 11 0.47 1.92 23.58
C GLY A 11 0.06 3.29 23.01
N LEU A 12 0.62 4.38 23.55
CA LEU A 12 0.27 5.74 23.11
C LEU A 12 0.94 6.11 21.77
N TRP A 13 2.11 5.54 21.45
CA TRP A 13 2.77 5.75 20.15
C TRP A 13 2.06 5.04 19.00
N ILE A 14 1.40 3.91 19.26
CA ILE A 14 0.60 3.19 18.27
C ILE A 14 -0.64 4.03 17.90
N LEU A 15 -1.24 4.73 18.86
CA LEU A 15 -2.43 5.56 18.64
C LEU A 15 -2.12 6.88 17.90
N LEU A 16 -0.91 7.42 18.02
CA LEU A 16 -0.48 8.66 17.35
C LEU A 16 -0.22 8.51 15.84
N GLN A 17 -0.22 7.29 15.30
CA GLN A 17 -0.07 7.06 13.86
C GLN A 17 -1.39 7.07 13.08
N PHE A 18 -2.53 7.16 13.76
CA PHE A 18 -3.84 7.21 13.12
C PHE A 18 -4.27 8.65 12.86
N ARG A 19 -3.56 9.34 11.96
CA ARG A 19 -4.30 10.28 11.10
C ARG A 19 -5.37 9.46 10.38
N ALA A 20 -6.60 9.97 10.30
CA ALA A 20 -7.62 9.30 9.51
C ALA A 20 -7.05 9.07 8.09
N LEU A 21 -7.36 7.93 7.47
CA LEU A 21 -6.77 7.54 6.19
C LEU A 21 -6.92 8.65 5.12
N GLY A 22 -8.04 9.37 5.14
CA GLY A 22 -8.30 10.53 4.27
C GLY A 22 -7.47 11.79 4.58
N GLU A 23 -6.88 11.90 5.77
CA GLU A 23 -5.92 12.96 6.11
C GLU A 23 -4.48 12.60 5.72
N ARG A 24 -4.16 11.30 5.67
CA ARG A 24 -2.84 10.80 5.28
C ARG A 24 -2.68 10.68 3.78
N PHE A 25 -3.71 10.22 3.07
CA PHE A 25 -3.65 9.96 1.63
C PHE A 25 -4.41 11.03 0.85
N LYS A 26 -3.86 11.44 -0.30
CA LYS A 26 -4.52 12.43 -1.19
C LYS A 26 -5.57 11.79 -2.08
N LYS A 27 -5.44 10.50 -2.38
CA LYS A 27 -6.23 9.80 -3.39
C LYS A 27 -6.86 8.55 -2.78
N SER A 28 -8.07 8.25 -3.23
CA SER A 28 -8.81 7.03 -2.91
C SER A 28 -9.40 6.48 -4.20
N GLU A 29 -9.14 5.21 -4.48
CA GLU A 29 -9.67 4.49 -5.64
C GLU A 29 -10.32 3.19 -5.17
N GLN A 30 -11.47 2.82 -5.72
CA GLN A 30 -12.16 1.60 -5.34
C GLN A 30 -12.54 0.80 -6.59
N TRP A 31 -12.38 -0.52 -6.52
CA TRP A 31 -12.83 -1.46 -7.54
C TRP A 31 -13.31 -2.75 -6.91
N THR A 32 -14.02 -3.57 -7.69
CA THR A 32 -14.48 -4.90 -7.27
C THR A 32 -13.81 -5.98 -8.09
N THR A 33 -13.74 -7.18 -7.52
CA THR A 33 -13.28 -8.40 -8.18
C THR A 33 -14.20 -9.56 -7.82
N ALA A 34 -14.30 -10.54 -8.73
CA ALA A 34 -14.99 -11.81 -8.48
C ALA A 34 -14.18 -12.75 -7.56
N LEU A 35 -12.92 -12.43 -7.26
CA LEU A 35 -12.11 -13.23 -6.36
C LEU A 35 -12.72 -13.22 -4.93
N PRO A 36 -12.75 -14.36 -4.24
CA PRO A 36 -13.01 -14.40 -2.81
C PRO A 36 -11.95 -13.63 -2.03
N PHE A 37 -12.30 -13.14 -0.84
CA PHE A 37 -11.43 -12.32 0.02
C PHE A 37 -10.01 -12.89 0.18
N ALA A 38 -9.92 -14.18 0.53
CA ALA A 38 -8.63 -14.85 0.74
C ALA A 38 -7.79 -14.94 -0.55
N ALA A 39 -8.44 -15.14 -1.70
CA ALA A 39 -7.75 -15.20 -3.00
C ALA A 39 -7.26 -13.81 -3.42
N ALA A 40 -8.06 -12.76 -3.20
CA ALA A 40 -7.67 -11.38 -3.44
C ALA A 40 -6.44 -10.98 -2.60
N LEU A 41 -6.46 -11.27 -1.29
CA LEU A 41 -5.31 -11.02 -0.41
C LEU A 41 -4.06 -11.82 -0.82
N ALA A 42 -4.23 -13.08 -1.23
CA ALA A 42 -3.12 -13.92 -1.68
C ALA A 42 -2.48 -13.37 -2.97
N SER A 43 -3.29 -12.92 -3.93
CA SER A 43 -2.81 -12.29 -5.16
C SER A 43 -2.02 -11.00 -4.86
N LEU A 44 -2.55 -10.13 -3.99
CA LEU A 44 -1.84 -8.90 -3.58
C LEU A 44 -0.54 -9.21 -2.84
N SER A 45 -0.56 -10.18 -1.92
CA SER A 45 0.63 -10.53 -1.13
C SER A 45 1.73 -11.10 -2.02
N ARG A 46 1.38 -11.95 -2.99
CA ARG A 46 2.33 -12.49 -3.97
C ARG A 46 2.90 -11.40 -4.86
N GLU A 47 2.05 -10.51 -5.36
CA GLU A 47 2.48 -9.42 -6.24
C GLU A 47 3.45 -8.49 -5.53
N PHE A 48 3.23 -8.19 -4.25
CA PHE A 48 4.06 -7.24 -3.51
C PHE A 48 5.22 -7.88 -2.74
N ASP A 49 5.44 -9.17 -2.90
CA ASP A 49 6.67 -9.85 -2.45
C ASP A 49 7.82 -9.59 -3.44
N GLN A 50 8.26 -8.32 -3.49
CA GLN A 50 9.31 -7.84 -4.37
C GLN A 50 10.38 -7.07 -3.60
N THR A 51 11.61 -7.11 -4.09
CA THR A 51 12.70 -6.29 -3.56
C THR A 51 12.35 -4.80 -3.63
N GLY A 52 12.55 -4.08 -2.54
CA GLY A 52 12.20 -2.66 -2.41
C GLY A 52 10.74 -2.41 -2.01
N LEU A 53 9.90 -3.45 -1.87
CA LEU A 53 8.59 -3.33 -1.24
C LEU A 53 8.61 -3.94 0.16
N SER A 54 7.77 -3.41 1.05
CA SER A 54 7.51 -4.02 2.35
C SER A 54 6.03 -3.97 2.64
N THR A 55 5.44 -5.14 2.87
CA THR A 55 4.01 -5.28 3.14
C THR A 55 3.74 -5.53 4.61
N THR A 56 2.60 -5.05 5.10
CA THR A 56 2.11 -5.34 6.46
C THR A 56 0.60 -5.47 6.40
N THR A 57 0.08 -6.65 6.72
CA THR A 57 -1.35 -6.94 6.70
C THR A 57 -1.89 -7.03 8.12
N VAL A 58 -2.97 -6.32 8.40
CA VAL A 58 -3.68 -6.34 9.68
C VAL A 58 -5.18 -6.43 9.38
N GLY A 59 -5.76 -7.60 9.61
CA GLY A 59 -7.17 -7.86 9.26
C GLY A 59 -7.42 -7.65 7.77
N GLN A 60 -8.32 -6.72 7.44
CA GLN A 60 -8.72 -6.37 6.08
C GLN A 60 -7.82 -5.31 5.43
N ASP A 61 -6.89 -4.72 6.19
CA ASP A 61 -6.02 -3.65 5.72
C ASP A 61 -4.62 -4.19 5.39
N MET A 62 -4.14 -3.96 4.18
CA MET A 62 -2.78 -4.21 3.74
C MET A 62 -2.06 -2.88 3.48
N TRP A 63 -0.92 -2.70 4.13
CA TRP A 63 -0.04 -1.55 3.93
C TRP A 63 1.14 -1.95 3.07
N VAL A 64 1.39 -1.20 2.00
CA VAL A 64 2.57 -1.34 1.15
C VAL A 64 3.44 -0.11 1.33
N LYS A 65 4.67 -0.34 1.75
CA LYS A 65 5.73 0.66 1.80
C LYS A 65 6.65 0.45 0.61
N ILE A 66 6.92 1.53 -0.11
CA ILE A 66 7.71 1.53 -1.33
C ILE A 66 9.07 2.18 -1.05
N GLY A 67 10.11 1.37 -1.05
CA GLY A 67 11.50 1.77 -0.95
C GLY A 67 12.02 2.40 -2.23
N ARG A 68 13.05 3.23 -2.09
CA ARG A 68 13.74 3.91 -3.20
C ARG A 68 14.45 2.96 -4.18
N ASP A 69 14.68 1.73 -3.76
CA ASP A 69 15.34 0.65 -4.48
C ASP A 69 14.35 -0.22 -5.27
N TRP A 70 13.03 0.01 -5.13
CA TRP A 70 12.05 -0.69 -5.94
C TRP A 70 12.13 -0.24 -7.40
N THR A 71 12.07 -1.21 -8.32
CA THR A 71 12.15 -0.97 -9.77
C THR A 71 10.93 -1.53 -10.50
N GLY A 72 9.74 -1.44 -9.90
CA GLY A 72 8.51 -2.02 -10.44
C GLY A 72 7.80 -1.20 -11.53
N GLY A 73 8.34 -0.05 -11.93
CA GLY A 73 7.73 0.81 -12.95
C GLY A 73 8.73 1.63 -13.76
N ALA A 74 8.29 2.09 -14.93
CA ALA A 74 9.00 3.06 -15.75
C ALA A 74 8.59 4.47 -15.34
N TRP A 75 9.31 5.06 -14.39
CA TRP A 75 9.00 6.38 -13.82
C TRP A 75 9.80 7.49 -14.50
N PHE A 76 9.13 8.61 -14.78
CA PHE A 76 9.77 9.77 -15.39
C PHE A 76 10.73 10.45 -14.41
N HIS A 77 10.38 10.44 -13.11
CA HIS A 77 11.15 11.12 -12.07
C HIS A 77 12.06 10.17 -11.28
N LYS A 78 12.42 9.00 -11.85
CA LYS A 78 13.22 7.96 -11.17
C LYS A 78 14.54 8.47 -10.59
N ASP A 79 15.15 9.48 -11.23
CA ASP A 79 16.44 10.05 -10.81
C ASP A 79 16.33 10.78 -9.46
N ALA A 80 15.11 11.08 -8.99
CA ALA A 80 14.86 11.63 -7.66
C ALA A 80 14.87 10.59 -6.53
N ALA A 81 14.95 9.29 -6.83
CA ALA A 81 14.92 8.21 -5.82
C ALA A 81 15.98 8.34 -4.70
N PRO A 82 17.23 8.75 -4.97
CA PRO A 82 18.23 8.97 -3.92
C PRO A 82 17.84 10.06 -2.91
N HIS A 83 16.95 10.98 -3.30
CA HIS A 83 16.49 12.11 -2.50
C HIS A 83 15.21 11.81 -1.70
N LEU A 84 14.62 10.62 -1.86
CA LEU A 84 13.46 10.17 -1.11
C LEU A 84 13.85 9.89 0.35
N LYS A 85 13.53 10.83 1.25
CA LYS A 85 13.85 10.73 2.69
C LYS A 85 12.85 9.92 3.50
N SER A 86 11.64 9.76 2.97
CA SER A 86 10.52 9.06 3.59
C SER A 86 9.99 7.99 2.64
N VAL A 87 9.62 6.84 3.19
CA VAL A 87 9.07 5.72 2.39
C VAL A 87 7.69 6.09 1.87
N THR A 88 7.42 5.88 0.59
CA THR A 88 6.09 6.12 0.01
C THR A 88 5.14 5.02 0.47
N GLY A 89 3.98 5.39 1.03
CA GLY A 89 2.97 4.45 1.49
C GLY A 89 1.77 4.34 0.54
N VAL A 90 1.21 3.13 0.43
CA VAL A 90 -0.12 2.86 -0.12
C VAL A 90 -0.84 1.92 0.84
N GLN A 91 -2.13 2.14 1.08
CA GLN A 91 -2.96 1.23 1.86
C GLN A 91 -4.03 0.64 0.95
N PHE A 92 -4.25 -0.67 1.06
CA PHE A 92 -5.38 -1.37 0.48
C PHE A 92 -6.29 -1.85 1.61
N ARG A 93 -7.59 -1.55 1.52
CA ARG A 93 -8.63 -2.19 2.30
C ARG A 93 -9.35 -3.20 1.43
N VAL A 94 -9.53 -4.40 1.93
CA VAL A 94 -10.12 -5.52 1.22
C VAL A 94 -11.35 -5.97 2.00
N ASP A 95 -12.53 -5.80 1.41
CA ASP A 95 -13.82 -6.10 2.03
C ASP A 95 -14.54 -7.19 1.25
N GLU A 96 -15.12 -8.17 1.96
CA GLU A 96 -15.96 -9.20 1.34
C GLU A 96 -17.31 -8.59 0.95
N ILE A 97 -17.78 -8.91 -0.26
CA ILE A 97 -19.09 -8.51 -0.78
C ILE A 97 -19.79 -9.71 -1.40
N ASP A 98 -21.11 -9.60 -1.63
CA ASP A 98 -21.85 -10.67 -2.29
C ASP A 98 -21.26 -10.96 -3.68
N GLY A 99 -20.72 -12.16 -3.86
CA GLY A 99 -20.14 -12.61 -5.12
C GLY A 99 -18.68 -12.19 -5.38
N GLY A 100 -17.97 -11.65 -4.39
CA GLY A 100 -16.55 -11.34 -4.54
C GLY A 100 -15.94 -10.46 -3.45
N THR A 101 -15.07 -9.55 -3.87
CA THR A 101 -14.34 -8.66 -2.96
C THR A 101 -14.34 -7.24 -3.50
N SER A 102 -14.54 -6.26 -2.62
CA SER A 102 -14.31 -4.84 -2.86
C SER A 102 -12.94 -4.44 -2.35
N ILE A 103 -12.15 -3.74 -3.16
CA ILE A 103 -10.81 -3.27 -2.80
C ILE A 103 -10.79 -1.75 -2.89
N THR A 104 -10.39 -1.09 -1.80
CA THR A 104 -10.19 0.36 -1.74
C THR A 104 -8.70 0.65 -1.53
N ALA A 105 -8.08 1.37 -2.46
CA ALA A 105 -6.71 1.83 -2.38
C ALA A 105 -6.64 3.30 -1.96
N CYS A 106 -5.92 3.60 -0.88
CA CYS A 106 -5.58 4.94 -0.44
C CYS A 106 -4.11 5.22 -0.77
N SER A 107 -3.84 6.26 -1.57
CA SER A 107 -2.50 6.54 -2.11
C SER A 107 -2.16 8.05 -2.10
N GLY A 108 -0.92 8.38 -2.48
CA GLY A 108 -0.42 9.76 -2.42
C GLY A 108 -0.18 10.20 -0.97
N ASP A 109 0.70 9.47 -0.28
CA ASP A 109 1.04 9.70 1.13
C ASP A 109 1.55 11.14 1.35
N ARG A 110 0.79 11.93 2.11
CA ARG A 110 1.09 13.34 2.42
C ARG A 110 2.27 13.51 3.38
N THR A 111 2.75 12.42 3.97
CA THR A 111 3.98 12.45 4.79
C THR A 111 5.24 12.57 3.92
N VAL A 112 5.15 12.25 2.63
CA VAL A 112 6.25 12.46 1.71
C VAL A 112 6.42 13.95 1.45
N THR A 113 7.62 14.44 1.75
CA THR A 113 8.01 15.84 1.59
C THR A 113 9.32 15.90 0.81
N GLY A 114 9.50 16.95 0.01
CA GLY A 114 10.68 17.11 -0.81
C GLY A 114 10.47 18.10 -1.95
N MET A 115 11.43 18.11 -2.86
CA MET A 115 11.33 18.83 -4.12
C MET A 115 10.23 18.25 -5.00
N TYR A 116 9.79 19.02 -5.99
CA TYR A 116 8.74 18.61 -6.93
C TYR A 116 8.96 17.21 -7.51
N ASP A 117 10.18 16.89 -7.95
CA ASP A 117 10.49 15.59 -8.55
C ASP A 117 10.35 14.43 -7.55
N VAL A 118 10.67 14.64 -6.27
CA VAL A 118 10.49 13.63 -5.21
C VAL A 118 9.00 13.38 -4.98
N LEU A 119 8.19 14.44 -4.97
CA LEU A 119 6.74 14.31 -4.82
C LEU A 119 6.12 13.61 -6.03
N LYS A 120 6.59 13.92 -7.24
CA LYS A 120 6.13 13.28 -8.48
C LYS A 120 6.54 11.83 -8.58
N LEU A 121 7.78 11.51 -8.22
CA LEU A 121 8.22 10.13 -8.13
C LEU A 121 7.35 9.32 -7.15
N SER A 122 7.07 9.87 -5.97
CA SER A 122 6.18 9.22 -4.99
C SER A 122 4.76 8.99 -5.54
N ASP A 123 4.22 9.94 -6.30
CA ASP A 123 2.92 9.78 -6.97
C ASP A 123 2.97 8.68 -8.05
N GLU A 124 4.04 8.63 -8.85
CA GLU A 124 4.26 7.62 -9.90
C GLU A 124 4.42 6.21 -9.32
N MET A 125 5.23 6.06 -8.27
CA MET A 125 5.41 4.81 -7.52
C MET A 125 4.09 4.34 -6.93
N SER A 126 3.35 5.23 -6.26
CA SER A 126 2.04 4.91 -5.68
C SER A 126 1.03 4.45 -6.74
N ALA A 127 0.95 5.18 -7.86
CA ALA A 127 0.06 4.81 -8.97
C ALA A 127 0.45 3.44 -9.56
N THR A 128 1.74 3.16 -9.69
CA THR A 128 2.23 1.86 -10.16
C THR A 128 1.77 0.71 -9.26
N VAL A 129 1.88 0.87 -7.93
CA VAL A 129 1.40 -0.14 -6.97
C VAL A 129 -0.12 -0.35 -7.08
N VAL A 130 -0.91 0.71 -7.24
CA VAL A 130 -2.37 0.61 -7.43
C VAL A 130 -2.72 -0.12 -8.73
N GLU A 131 -2.03 0.18 -9.83
CA GLU A 131 -2.26 -0.50 -11.11
C GLU A 131 -1.83 -1.97 -11.08
N LEU A 132 -0.76 -2.32 -10.37
CA LEU A 132 -0.39 -3.71 -10.11
C LEU A 132 -1.49 -4.43 -9.30
N ALA A 133 -1.98 -3.81 -8.23
CA ALA A 133 -3.08 -4.36 -7.43
C ALA A 133 -4.33 -4.64 -8.27
N LYS A 134 -4.75 -3.67 -9.10
CA LYS A 134 -5.88 -3.83 -10.02
C LYS A 134 -5.64 -4.99 -10.96
N ARG A 135 -4.47 -5.07 -11.59
CA ARG A 135 -4.11 -6.13 -12.53
C ARG A 135 -4.25 -7.52 -11.92
N VAL A 136 -3.61 -7.78 -10.78
CA VAL A 136 -3.58 -9.12 -10.17
C VAL A 136 -4.89 -9.53 -9.50
N THR A 137 -5.79 -8.57 -9.28
CA THR A 137 -7.10 -8.85 -8.68
C THR A 137 -8.23 -8.85 -9.70
N THR A 138 -8.09 -8.21 -10.86
CA THR A 138 -9.13 -8.20 -11.91
C THR A 138 -8.83 -9.15 -13.07
N GLN A 139 -7.55 -9.45 -13.34
CA GLN A 139 -7.20 -10.46 -14.34
C GLN A 139 -7.48 -11.85 -13.76
N HIS A 140 -8.45 -12.54 -14.36
CA HIS A 140 -8.64 -13.96 -14.14
C HIS A 140 -7.39 -14.70 -14.64
N PRO A 141 -6.97 -15.80 -14.00
CA PRO A 141 -6.06 -16.75 -14.63
C PRO A 141 -6.81 -17.46 -15.77
N ASP A 142 -7.06 -16.75 -16.87
CA ASP A 142 -7.46 -17.36 -18.14
C ASP A 142 -6.23 -18.04 -18.72
N GLY A 143 -6.04 -19.29 -18.31
CA GLY A 143 -4.91 -20.11 -18.71
C GLY A 143 -5.05 -21.57 -18.31
N LEU A 144 -6.27 -22.12 -18.35
CA LEU A 144 -6.48 -23.58 -18.29
C LEU A 144 -7.70 -23.98 -19.13
N GLN A 145 -7.64 -23.66 -20.42
CA GLN A 145 -8.43 -24.30 -21.47
C GLN A 145 -7.62 -24.37 -22.77
N SER A 146 -6.87 -25.46 -22.95
CA SER A 146 -6.89 -26.34 -24.14
C SER A 146 -5.94 -27.52 -23.95
#